data_AF-A0AAV7K4K4-F1
#
_entry.id   AF-A0AAV7K4K4-F1
#
_cell.length_a   1.000
_cell.length_b   1.000
_cell.length_c   1.000
_cell.angle_alpha   90.00
_cell.angle_beta   90.00
_cell.angle_gamma   90.00
#
_symmetry.space_group_name_H-M   'P 1'
#
loop_
_entity.id
_entity.type
_entity.pdbx_description
1 polymer ?
#
loop_
_entity_poly.entity_id
_entity_poly.type
_entity_poly.pdbx_seq_one_letter_code
_entity_poly.pdbx_strand_id
1 'polypeptide(L)'
;MLFSKPLETDTKGETIFMVVKQFCEEKNIPMGNIIVCATDGAPSMIGRHRGFIAHLIRAVPKVFSIHCVIHRQDLIVKHLTPNLHQSLQIVITTTNKIKNNSLNDRIFQHLCENNDEDYKRLLLHTEVRWLSKVEFLEKYDSTLAEMVKMIRIDVGYLANILEKLNLVNKQL
;
A
#
# COMPACT_ATOMS: atom_id res chain seq x y z
N MET A 1 1.18 -19.04 4.61
CA MET A 1 1.05 -19.14 6.08
C MET A 1 1.15 -17.74 6.66
N LEU A 2 0.26 -17.34 7.57
CA LEU A 2 0.28 -16.04 8.23
C LEU A 2 0.78 -16.22 9.68
N PHE A 3 1.55 -15.26 10.17
CA PHE A 3 2.15 -15.28 11.51
C PHE A 3 1.99 -13.92 12.18
N SER A 4 1.61 -13.92 13.45
CA SER A 4 1.56 -12.75 14.32
C SER A 4 1.85 -13.19 15.74
N LYS A 5 2.89 -12.61 16.37
CA LYS A 5 3.25 -12.82 17.77
C LYS A 5 3.46 -11.47 18.46
N PRO A 6 3.04 -11.33 19.72
CA PRO A 6 3.38 -10.15 20.50
C PRO A 6 4.89 -10.11 20.77
N LEU A 7 5.44 -8.91 20.85
CA LEU A 7 6.78 -8.65 21.37
C LEU A 7 6.63 -8.23 22.83
N GLU A 8 7.15 -9.02 23.76
CA GLU A 8 6.85 -8.86 25.19
C GLU A 8 7.63 -7.72 25.86
N THR A 9 8.83 -7.40 25.37
CA THR A 9 9.77 -6.50 26.06
C THR A 9 10.10 -5.25 25.26
N ASP A 10 10.66 -5.41 24.06
CA ASP A 10 11.06 -4.30 23.21
C ASP A 10 10.82 -4.59 21.71
N THR A 11 11.04 -3.56 20.90
CA THR A 11 10.88 -3.61 19.45
C THR A 11 12.23 -3.56 18.73
N LYS A 12 13.31 -4.02 19.38
CA LYS A 12 14.64 -4.04 18.75
C LYS A 12 14.70 -5.10 17.65
N GLY A 13 15.55 -4.86 16.66
CA GLY A 13 15.73 -5.79 15.54
C GLY A 13 16.14 -7.20 15.95
N GLU A 14 16.95 -7.32 17.01
CA GLU A 14 17.34 -8.60 17.60
C GLU A 14 16.14 -9.38 18.17
N THR A 15 15.30 -8.73 18.99
CA THR A 15 14.09 -9.33 19.57
C THR A 15 13.15 -9.83 18.48
N ILE A 16 12.92 -8.99 17.45
CA ILE A 16 12.10 -9.37 16.29
C ILE A 16 12.71 -10.58 15.55
N PHE A 17 14.03 -10.59 15.36
CA PHE A 17 14.72 -11.69 14.69
C PHE A 17 14.58 -13.01 15.46
N MET A 18 14.74 -12.99 16.78
CA MET A 18 14.60 -14.16 17.62
C MET A 18 13.19 -14.74 17.55
N VAL A 19 12.15 -13.91 17.57
CA VAL A 19 10.76 -14.34 17.44
C VAL A 19 10.49 -15.01 16.08
N VAL A 20 11.00 -14.44 15.00
CA VAL A 20 10.87 -15.05 13.65
C VAL A 20 11.65 -16.36 13.55
N LYS A 21 12.88 -16.39 14.08
CA LYS A 21 13.73 -17.59 14.08
C LYS A 21 13.05 -18.73 14.84
N GLN A 22 12.57 -18.46 16.05
CA GLN A 22 11.84 -19.44 16.87
C GLN A 22 10.60 -19.95 16.13
N PHE A 23 9.85 -19.07 15.48
CA PHE A 23 8.68 -19.50 14.69
C PHE A 23 9.07 -20.43 13.53
N CYS A 24 10.15 -20.13 12.81
CA CYS A 24 10.67 -21.01 11.76
C CYS A 24 11.08 -22.37 12.32
N GLU A 25 11.76 -22.41 13.47
CA GLU A 25 12.13 -23.64 14.18
C GLU A 25 10.87 -24.45 14.60
N GLU A 26 9.89 -23.81 15.25
CA GLU A 26 8.62 -24.42 15.66
C GLU A 26 7.83 -25.03 14.49
N LYS A 27 7.97 -24.43 13.29
CA LYS A 27 7.30 -24.89 12.06
C LYS A 27 8.16 -25.78 11.19
N ASN A 28 9.37 -26.15 11.64
CA ASN A 28 10.35 -26.90 10.85
C ASN A 28 10.60 -26.28 9.47
N ILE A 29 10.66 -24.95 9.40
CA ILE A 29 10.97 -24.19 8.19
C ILE A 29 12.45 -23.82 8.26
N PRO A 30 13.31 -24.38 7.39
CA PRO A 30 14.71 -23.98 7.31
C PRO A 30 14.82 -22.49 7.01
N MET A 31 15.59 -21.75 7.82
CA MET A 31 15.84 -20.31 7.60
C MET A 31 16.43 -20.04 6.21
N GLY A 32 17.20 -20.98 5.66
CA GLY A 32 17.76 -20.90 4.29
C GLY A 32 16.70 -20.83 3.18
N ASN A 33 15.43 -21.14 3.47
CA ASN A 33 14.32 -21.00 2.52
C ASN A 33 13.83 -19.55 2.41
N ILE A 34 14.31 -18.65 3.27
CA ILE A 34 13.98 -17.23 3.19
C ILE A 34 14.81 -16.59 2.07
N ILE A 35 14.16 -16.36 0.93
CA ILE A 35 14.80 -15.75 -0.25
C ILE A 35 14.72 -14.23 -0.18
N VAL A 36 13.57 -13.69 0.24
CA VAL A 36 13.29 -12.25 0.27
C VAL A 36 12.64 -11.86 1.59
N CYS A 37 13.01 -10.71 2.13
CA CYS A 37 12.35 -10.08 3.26
C CYS A 37 11.98 -8.63 2.93
N ALA A 38 10.68 -8.33 3.00
CA ALA A 38 10.15 -6.98 2.86
C ALA A 38 9.90 -6.34 4.23
N THR A 39 10.44 -5.14 4.48
CA THR A 39 10.24 -4.41 5.75
C THR A 39 9.75 -2.98 5.51
N ASP A 40 9.07 -2.38 6.47
CA ASP A 40 8.58 -0.99 6.40
C ASP A 40 9.68 0.07 6.51
N GLY A 41 10.95 -0.31 6.61
CA GLY A 41 12.04 0.65 6.73
C GLY A 41 12.21 1.25 8.13
N ALA A 42 11.49 0.77 9.15
CA ALA A 42 11.70 1.23 10.52
C ALA A 42 13.17 0.99 10.96
N PRO A 43 13.77 1.87 11.78
CA PRO A 43 15.17 1.72 12.20
C PRO A 43 15.49 0.37 12.88
N SER A 44 14.53 -0.19 13.61
CA SER A 44 14.64 -1.53 14.20
C SER A 44 14.68 -2.66 13.15
N MET A 45 14.15 -2.43 11.95
CA MET A 45 14.15 -3.40 10.86
C MET A 45 15.41 -3.30 9.99
N ILE A 46 15.78 -2.08 9.58
CA ILE A 46 16.85 -1.83 8.60
C ILE A 46 18.20 -1.39 9.20
N GLY A 47 18.29 -1.24 10.52
CA GLY A 47 19.51 -0.79 11.19
C GLY A 47 20.75 -1.63 10.80
N ARG A 48 21.82 -0.96 10.36
CA ARG A 48 23.03 -1.59 9.79
C ARG A 48 23.64 -2.69 10.65
N HIS A 49 23.63 -2.51 11.97
CA HIS A 49 24.27 -3.44 12.91
C HIS A 49 23.28 -4.18 13.81
N ARG A 50 22.23 -3.50 14.25
CA ARG A 50 21.25 -3.98 15.24
C ARG A 50 19.83 -4.10 14.69
N GLY A 51 19.65 -3.90 13.39
CA GLY A 51 18.37 -4.06 12.72
C GLY A 51 18.07 -5.53 12.43
N PHE A 52 16.79 -5.88 12.36
CA PHE A 52 16.31 -7.23 12.04
C PHE A 52 17.01 -7.81 10.80
N ILE A 53 17.10 -7.02 9.72
CA ILE A 53 17.73 -7.44 8.46
C ILE A 53 19.21 -7.74 8.65
N ALA A 54 19.92 -6.98 9.49
CA ALA A 54 21.33 -7.26 9.77
C ALA A 54 21.52 -8.60 10.49
N HIS A 55 20.60 -8.99 11.39
CA HIS A 55 20.62 -10.32 12.00
C HIS A 55 20.21 -11.41 11.00
N LEU A 56 19.19 -11.15 10.17
CA LEU A 56 18.72 -12.10 9.17
C LEU A 56 19.80 -12.42 8.12
N ILE A 57 20.53 -11.41 7.61
CA ILE A 57 21.63 -11.63 6.65
C ILE A 57 22.76 -12.46 7.26
N ARG A 58 23.07 -12.28 8.56
CA ARG A 58 24.08 -13.12 9.23
C ARG A 58 23.66 -14.59 9.28
N ALA A 59 22.37 -14.86 9.50
CA ALA A 59 21.83 -16.21 9.52
C ALA A 59 21.60 -16.80 8.12
N VAL A 60 21.26 -15.95 7.14
CA VAL A 60 20.91 -16.30 5.77
C VAL A 60 21.59 -15.32 4.80
N PRO A 61 22.87 -15.53 4.45
CA PRO A 61 23.63 -14.56 3.66
C PRO A 61 23.09 -14.25 2.26
N LYS A 62 22.25 -15.12 1.70
CA LYS A 62 21.66 -14.99 0.36
C LYS A 62 20.31 -14.25 0.35
N VAL A 63 19.81 -13.83 1.51
CA VAL A 63 18.51 -13.16 1.59
C VAL A 63 18.56 -11.78 0.95
N PHE A 64 17.58 -11.46 0.12
CA PHE A 64 17.37 -10.12 -0.40
C PHE A 64 16.49 -9.32 0.56
N SER A 65 16.92 -8.14 0.96
CA SER A 65 16.08 -7.20 1.69
C SER A 65 15.49 -6.19 0.72
N ILE A 66 14.17 -6.09 0.71
CA ILE A 66 13.44 -5.05 -0.01
C ILE A 66 12.68 -4.19 0.99
N HIS A 67 12.49 -2.93 0.64
CA HIS A 67 11.65 -2.05 1.41
C HIS A 67 10.20 -2.21 0.92
N CYS A 68 9.25 -2.23 1.84
CA CYS A 68 7.83 -2.35 1.55
C CYS A 68 7.41 -1.22 0.60
N VAL A 69 6.90 -1.61 -0.57
CA VAL A 69 6.47 -0.69 -1.64
C VAL A 69 5.35 0.20 -1.13
N ILE A 70 4.38 -0.37 -0.41
CA ILE A 70 3.24 0.35 0.15
C ILE A 70 3.72 1.44 1.12
N HIS A 71 4.72 1.14 1.96
CA HIS A 71 5.29 2.15 2.84
C HIS A 71 6.03 3.24 2.06
N ARG A 72 6.78 2.90 1.00
CA ARG A 72 7.42 3.92 0.15
C ARG A 72 6.39 4.83 -0.53
N GLN A 73 5.30 4.25 -1.02
CA GLN A 73 4.22 4.99 -1.64
C GLN A 73 3.55 5.94 -0.63
N ASP A 74 3.25 5.46 0.58
CA ASP A 74 2.72 6.30 1.67
C ASP A 74 3.69 7.44 2.05
N LEU A 75 4.99 7.16 2.12
CA LEU A 75 6.00 8.18 2.38
C LEU A 75 6.08 9.22 1.24
N ILE A 76 6.09 8.79 -0.02
CA ILE A 76 6.08 9.71 -1.17
C ILE A 76 4.83 10.58 -1.13
N VAL A 77 3.66 9.97 -0.86
CA VAL A 77 2.39 10.65 -0.70
C VAL A 77 2.45 11.75 0.36
N LYS A 78 3.09 11.49 1.50
CA LYS A 78 3.28 12.48 2.58
C LYS A 78 4.19 13.64 2.20
N HIS A 79 5.07 13.45 1.22
CA HIS A 79 6.00 14.47 0.72
C HIS A 79 5.60 15.02 -0.66
N LEU A 80 4.39 14.71 -1.13
CA LEU A 80 3.82 15.35 -2.31
C LEU A 80 3.68 16.85 -2.08
N THR A 81 3.70 17.63 -3.16
CA THR A 81 3.41 19.06 -3.07
C THR A 81 2.02 19.27 -2.42
N PRO A 82 1.78 20.41 -1.75
CA PRO A 82 0.50 20.68 -1.09
C PRO A 82 -0.72 20.41 -1.99
N ASN A 83 -0.60 20.74 -3.28
CA ASN A 83 -1.65 20.49 -4.29
C ASN A 83 -1.92 19.00 -4.48
N LEU A 84 -0.88 18.19 -4.66
CA LEU A 84 -1.00 16.73 -4.82
C LEU A 84 -1.51 16.04 -3.55
N HIS A 85 -1.15 16.54 -2.36
CA HIS A 85 -1.71 16.07 -1.10
C HIS A 85 -3.20 16.35 -0.98
N GLN A 86 -3.63 17.58 -1.32
CA GLN A 86 -5.05 17.96 -1.35
C GLN A 86 -5.84 17.09 -2.34
N SER A 87 -5.27 16.87 -3.53
CA SER A 87 -5.84 15.99 -4.55
C SER A 87 -6.06 14.57 -4.03
N LEU A 88 -5.10 14.02 -3.27
CA LEU A 88 -5.26 12.71 -2.64
C LEU A 88 -6.34 12.70 -1.55
N GLN A 89 -6.42 13.73 -0.71
CA GLN A 89 -7.45 13.80 0.34
C GLN A 89 -8.87 13.82 -0.23
N ILE A 90 -9.07 14.50 -1.35
CA ILE A 90 -10.36 14.52 -2.07
C ILE A 90 -10.72 13.11 -2.52
N VAL A 91 -9.76 12.36 -3.08
CA VAL A 91 -9.97 10.98 -3.51
C VAL A 91 -10.29 10.06 -2.33
N ILE A 92 -9.52 10.12 -1.24
CA ILE A 92 -9.75 9.31 -0.04
C ILE A 92 -11.15 9.59 0.52
N THR A 93 -11.50 10.87 0.66
CA THR A 93 -12.83 11.29 1.14
C THR A 93 -13.94 10.73 0.26
N THR A 94 -13.78 10.79 -1.06
CA THR A 94 -14.76 10.26 -2.00
C THR A 94 -14.88 8.73 -1.90
N THR A 95 -13.76 8.02 -1.79
CA THR A 95 -13.72 6.56 -1.61
C THR A 95 -14.50 6.15 -0.35
N ASN A 96 -14.23 6.84 0.76
CA ASN A 96 -14.88 6.57 2.03
C ASN A 96 -16.38 6.84 1.95
N LYS A 97 -16.82 7.93 1.31
CA LYS A 97 -18.26 8.22 1.10
C LYS A 97 -18.97 7.13 0.30
N ILE A 98 -18.33 6.59 -0.75
CA ILE A 98 -18.89 5.49 -1.54
C ILE A 98 -18.94 4.21 -0.70
N LYS A 99 -17.87 3.90 0.02
CA LYS A 99 -17.77 2.68 0.83
C LYS A 99 -18.65 2.64 2.06
N ASN A 100 -18.91 3.78 2.67
CA ASN A 100 -19.68 3.86 3.91
C ASN A 100 -21.17 3.53 3.71
N ASN A 101 -21.62 3.35 2.47
CA ASN A 101 -23.01 3.00 2.15
C ASN A 101 -23.05 1.85 1.14
N SER A 102 -23.69 0.73 1.51
CA SER A 102 -23.82 -0.47 0.68
C SER A 102 -24.62 -0.26 -0.60
N LEU A 103 -25.51 0.73 -0.64
CA LEU A 103 -26.18 1.15 -1.87
C LEU A 103 -25.19 1.83 -2.82
N ASN A 104 -24.36 2.73 -2.31
CA ASN A 104 -23.35 3.43 -3.11
C ASN A 104 -22.30 2.46 -3.69
N ASP A 105 -21.82 1.48 -2.91
CA ASP A 105 -20.87 0.46 -3.39
C ASP A 105 -21.48 -0.34 -4.56
N ARG A 106 -22.77 -0.69 -4.48
CA ARG A 106 -23.49 -1.41 -5.56
C ARG A 106 -23.73 -0.54 -6.80
N ILE A 107 -24.13 0.71 -6.63
CA ILE A 107 -24.33 1.64 -7.77
C ILE A 107 -22.98 1.91 -8.44
N PHE A 108 -21.92 2.12 -7.66
CA PHE A 108 -20.57 2.28 -8.19
C PHE A 108 -20.12 1.05 -8.97
N GLN A 109 -20.38 -0.15 -8.45
CA GLN A 109 -20.07 -1.40 -9.14
C GLN A 109 -20.76 -1.49 -10.50
N HIS A 110 -22.06 -1.18 -10.56
CA HIS A 110 -22.82 -1.19 -11.81
C HIS A 110 -22.30 -0.16 -12.83
N LEU A 111 -21.87 1.01 -12.34
CA LEU A 111 -21.24 2.02 -13.20
C LEU A 111 -19.89 1.55 -13.76
N CYS A 112 -19.10 0.81 -12.98
CA CYS A 112 -17.88 0.18 -13.48
C CYS A 112 -18.17 -0.87 -14.57
N GLU A 113 -19.26 -1.62 -14.42
CA GLU A 113 -19.70 -2.59 -15.43
C GLU A 113 -20.11 -1.93 -16.74
N ASN A 114 -20.85 -0.82 -16.67
CA ASN A 114 -21.27 -0.08 -17.86
C ASN A 114 -20.12 0.58 -18.61
N ASN A 115 -19.00 0.83 -17.93
CA ASN A 115 -17.80 1.45 -18.50
C ASN A 115 -16.74 0.39 -18.91
N ASP A 116 -17.08 -0.90 -18.93
CA ASP A 116 -16.17 -2.01 -19.24
C ASP A 116 -14.86 -1.99 -18.41
N GLU A 117 -14.97 -1.61 -17.13
CA GLU A 117 -13.82 -1.52 -16.23
C GLU A 117 -13.47 -2.89 -15.63
N ASP A 118 -12.18 -3.25 -15.67
CA ASP A 118 -11.66 -4.50 -15.07
C ASP A 118 -11.88 -4.56 -13.55
N TYR A 119 -11.86 -3.40 -12.89
CA TYR A 119 -11.96 -3.28 -11.44
C TYR A 119 -13.31 -2.68 -11.03
N LYS A 120 -14.21 -3.56 -10.58
CA LYS A 120 -15.59 -3.22 -10.24
C LYS A 120 -15.82 -2.85 -8.77
N ARG A 121 -14.79 -2.95 -7.94
CA ARG A 121 -14.88 -2.67 -6.49
C ARG A 121 -13.71 -1.82 -6.04
N LEU A 122 -14.00 -0.76 -5.29
CA LEU A 122 -12.97 0.04 -4.61
C LEU A 122 -12.42 -0.75 -3.42
N LEU A 123 -11.12 -0.64 -3.15
CA LEU A 123 -10.55 -1.00 -1.86
C LEU A 123 -10.38 0.28 -1.03
N LEU A 124 -10.41 0.16 0.31
CA LEU A 124 -10.24 1.31 1.21
C LEU A 124 -8.89 2.03 1.04
N HIS A 125 -7.92 1.37 0.40
CA HIS A 125 -6.57 1.89 0.15
C HIS A 125 -6.09 1.51 -1.26
N THR A 126 -6.65 2.10 -2.32
CA THR A 126 -6.14 1.87 -3.68
C THR A 126 -5.82 3.13 -4.46
N GLU A 127 -4.69 3.03 -5.15
CA GLU A 127 -4.15 3.87 -6.20
C GLU A 127 -5.17 4.11 -7.33
N VAL A 128 -5.16 5.32 -7.88
CA VAL A 128 -6.38 6.03 -8.25
C VAL A 128 -6.47 6.21 -9.77
N ARG A 129 -7.26 5.39 -10.47
CA ARG A 129 -7.78 5.70 -11.83
C ARG A 129 -9.21 6.22 -11.78
N TRP A 130 -9.38 7.52 -11.51
CA TRP A 130 -10.68 8.13 -11.20
C TRP A 130 -11.22 9.06 -12.29
N LEU A 131 -10.41 9.31 -13.31
CA LEU A 131 -10.76 10.25 -14.37
C LEU A 131 -11.92 9.77 -15.24
N SER A 132 -12.17 8.46 -15.33
CA SER A 132 -13.32 7.87 -16.03
C SER A 132 -14.62 7.91 -15.22
N LYS A 133 -14.59 8.32 -13.94
CA LYS A 133 -15.71 8.09 -12.99
C LYS A 133 -16.32 9.37 -12.41
N VAL A 134 -15.96 10.53 -12.96
CA VAL A 134 -16.50 11.86 -12.55
C VAL A 134 -18.01 11.96 -12.78
N GLU A 135 -18.55 11.31 -13.82
CA GLU A 135 -19.97 11.34 -14.16
C GLU A 135 -20.87 10.73 -13.07
N PHE A 136 -20.36 9.72 -12.35
CA PHE A 136 -21.05 9.17 -11.17
C PHE A 136 -21.16 10.22 -10.05
N LEU A 137 -20.06 10.94 -9.81
CA LEU A 137 -20.00 11.95 -8.76
C LEU A 137 -20.90 13.13 -9.09
N GLU A 138 -21.04 13.54 -10.35
CA GLU A 138 -21.94 14.64 -10.74
C GLU A 138 -23.39 14.39 -10.34
N LYS A 139 -23.85 13.14 -10.44
CA LYS A 139 -25.21 12.74 -10.06
C LYS A 139 -25.40 12.58 -8.55
N TYR A 140 -24.31 12.37 -7.80
CA TYR A 140 -24.34 11.99 -6.40
C TYR A 140 -23.91 13.11 -5.44
N ASP A 141 -22.88 13.87 -5.81
CA ASP A 141 -22.28 14.96 -5.05
C ASP A 141 -21.57 15.90 -6.05
N SER A 142 -22.32 16.87 -6.59
CA SER A 142 -21.84 17.78 -7.62
C SER A 142 -20.63 18.61 -7.18
N THR A 143 -20.59 19.02 -5.92
CA THR A 143 -19.44 19.71 -5.30
C THR A 143 -18.20 18.83 -5.34
N LEU A 144 -18.33 17.56 -4.98
CA LEU A 144 -17.22 16.61 -5.02
C LEU A 144 -16.80 16.31 -6.46
N ALA A 145 -17.75 16.27 -7.39
CA ALA A 145 -17.47 16.11 -8.81
C ALA A 145 -16.64 17.28 -9.37
N GLU A 146 -16.98 18.52 -9.02
CA GLU A 146 -16.19 19.70 -9.39
C GLU A 146 -14.78 19.65 -8.77
N MET A 147 -14.67 19.25 -7.50
CA MET A 147 -13.37 19.07 -6.86
C MET A 147 -12.52 18.03 -7.58
N VAL A 148 -13.08 16.88 -7.95
CA VAL A 148 -12.37 15.84 -8.71
C VAL A 148 -11.97 16.32 -10.11
N LYS A 149 -12.81 17.13 -10.77
CA LYS A 149 -12.46 17.77 -12.05
C LYS A 149 -11.28 18.72 -11.91
N MET A 150 -11.24 19.53 -10.85
CA MET A 150 -10.14 20.48 -10.61
C MET A 150 -8.79 19.77 -10.42
N ILE A 151 -8.79 18.60 -9.78
CA ILE A 151 -7.57 17.81 -9.51
C ILE A 151 -7.26 16.78 -10.60
N ARG A 152 -7.95 16.83 -11.75
CA ARG A 152 -7.85 15.81 -12.80
C ARG A 152 -6.42 15.56 -13.28
N ILE A 153 -5.64 16.64 -13.43
CA ILE A 153 -4.24 16.56 -13.88
C ILE A 153 -3.38 15.87 -12.81
N ASP A 154 -3.56 16.23 -11.55
CA ASP A 154 -2.85 15.64 -10.40
C ASP A 154 -3.18 14.16 -10.23
N VAL A 155 -4.46 13.79 -10.36
CA VAL A 155 -4.92 12.41 -10.30
C VAL A 155 -4.33 11.59 -11.44
N GLY A 156 -4.29 12.14 -12.67
CA GLY A 156 -3.63 11.49 -13.81
C GLY A 156 -2.13 11.31 -13.59
N TYR A 157 -1.47 12.31 -13.00
CA TYR A 157 -0.05 12.25 -12.65
C TYR A 157 0.23 11.18 -11.58
N LEU A 158 -0.59 11.13 -10.52
CA LEU A 158 -0.51 10.10 -9.49
C LEU A 158 -0.77 8.70 -10.08
N ALA A 159 -1.82 8.53 -10.87
CA ALA A 159 -2.11 7.26 -11.54
C ALA A 159 -0.93 6.76 -12.37
N ASN A 160 -0.27 7.65 -13.10
CA ASN A 160 0.88 7.33 -13.93
C ASN A 160 2.12 6.96 -13.09
N ILE A 161 2.41 7.70 -12.01
CA ILE A 161 3.49 7.35 -11.07
C ILE A 161 3.26 5.95 -10.51
N LEU A 162 2.05 5.68 -10.05
CA LEU A 162 1.68 4.44 -9.37
C LEU A 162 1.69 3.26 -10.36
N GLU A 163 1.21 3.47 -11.58
CA GLU A 163 1.36 2.51 -12.68
C GLU A 163 2.82 2.20 -13.01
N LYS A 164 3.68 3.22 -13.11
CA LYS A 164 5.11 3.04 -13.33
C LYS A 164 5.79 2.30 -12.18
N LEU A 165 5.44 2.61 -10.93
CA LEU A 165 5.93 1.87 -9.76
C LEU A 165 5.48 0.41 -9.81
N ASN A 166 4.23 0.14 -10.19
CA ASN A 166 3.71 -1.22 -10.35
C ASN A 166 4.41 -1.98 -11.49
N LEU A 167 4.78 -1.32 -12.59
CA LEU A 167 5.57 -1.92 -13.66
C LEU A 167 6.98 -2.29 -13.18
N VAL A 168 7.65 -1.41 -12.43
CA VAL A 168 8.96 -1.71 -11.83
C VAL A 168 8.86 -2.89 -10.88
N ASN A 169 7.78 -3.00 -10.10
CA ASN A 169 7.57 -4.12 -9.19
C ASN A 169 7.35 -5.46 -9.90
N LYS A 170 6.78 -5.47 -11.10
CA LYS A 170 6.59 -6.69 -11.90
C LYS A 170 7.87 -7.20 -12.55
N GLN A 171 8.92 -6.36 -12.59
CA GLN A 171 10.22 -6.67 -13.18
C GLN A 171 11.27 -7.12 -12.15
N LEU A 172 10.92 -7.10 -10.86
CA LEU A 172 11.72 -7.61 -9.73
C LEU A 172 11.22 -9.00 -9.31
#